data_AF-A0A952JLN9-F1
#
_entry.id   AF-A0A952JLN9-F1
#
_cell.length_a   1.000
_cell.length_b   1.000
_cell.length_c   1.000
_cell.angle_alpha   90.00
_cell.angle_beta   90.00
_cell.angle_gamma   90.00
#
_symmetry.space_group_name_H-M   'P 1'
#
loop_
_entity.id
_entity.type
_entity.pdbx_description
1 polymer ?
#
loop_
_entity_poly.entity_id
_entity_poly.type
_entity_poly.pdbx_seq_one_letter_code
_entity_poly.pdbx_strand_id
1 'polypeptide(L)'
;MEVHHHPHVEKKNFKEYFFEFIMIFLAVTMGFLAENIREMKVDNHTAKKYVESFYEDLKTDTARMKYFTDYDDTKLEVLNNLENCFDSVSKKIKSTSCLIELMKISAYNRVFKITNRTLNQLSNAGGFKLLKKEDADSILAYENNFNAFQDFQATVFQEAQDKVRATFDQLVNFSANAQMFKPNGNRDNVEFESIDVTTPLLYDTTMLNKYFNELLLYYRVNYNHRARLSELKEYQIRLINYFKNKYHYN
;
A
#
# COMPACT_ATOMS: atom_id res chain seq x y z
N MET A 1 -65.48 29.60 43.95
CA MET A 1 -65.29 30.05 42.56
C MET A 1 -63.86 30.47 42.42
N GLU A 2 -63.07 29.71 41.67
CA GLU A 2 -61.68 30.06 41.40
C GLU A 2 -61.65 31.23 40.42
N VAL A 3 -61.15 32.36 40.90
CA VAL A 3 -61.04 33.58 40.10
C VAL A 3 -59.78 33.43 39.26
N HIS A 4 -59.96 33.06 37.99
CA HIS A 4 -58.89 33.10 37.00
C HIS A 4 -58.43 34.56 36.83
N HIS A 5 -57.28 34.91 37.40
CA HIS A 5 -56.56 36.12 37.03
C HIS A 5 -56.11 35.97 35.57
N HIS A 6 -56.88 36.53 34.64
CA HIS A 6 -56.38 36.76 33.28
C HIS A 6 -55.20 37.73 33.37
N PRO A 7 -54.04 37.41 32.77
CA PRO A 7 -52.94 38.36 32.70
C PRO A 7 -53.44 39.58 31.92
N HIS A 8 -53.39 40.77 32.52
CA HIS A 8 -53.58 42.00 31.76
C HIS A 8 -52.40 42.13 30.79
N VAL A 9 -52.65 41.79 29.52
CA VAL A 9 -51.73 42.10 28.43
C VAL A 9 -51.84 43.60 28.20
N GLU A 10 -50.92 44.37 28.76
CA GLU A 10 -50.77 45.78 28.44
C GLU A 10 -50.61 45.93 26.92
N LYS A 11 -51.33 46.88 26.31
CA LYS A 11 -51.21 47.18 24.88
C LYS A 11 -49.83 47.80 24.64
N LYS A 12 -48.88 46.98 24.20
CA LYS A 12 -47.54 47.41 23.81
C LYS A 12 -47.60 48.32 22.59
N ASN A 13 -46.76 49.35 22.59
CA ASN A 13 -46.65 50.24 21.45
C ASN A 13 -45.98 49.49 20.28
N PHE A 14 -46.33 49.81 19.03
CA PHE A 14 -45.73 49.17 17.84
C PHE A 14 -44.19 49.17 17.87
N LYS A 15 -43.58 50.22 18.43
CA LYS A 15 -42.13 50.30 18.64
C LYS A 15 -41.58 49.17 19.50
N GLU A 16 -42.28 48.77 20.57
CA GLU A 16 -41.86 47.66 21.43
C GLU A 16 -41.91 46.33 20.70
N TYR A 17 -42.98 46.05 19.94
CA TYR A 17 -43.05 44.85 19.10
C TYR A 17 -41.93 44.80 18.05
N PHE A 18 -41.55 45.95 17.47
CA PHE A 18 -40.44 46.02 16.52
C PHE A 18 -39.09 45.74 17.18
N PHE A 19 -38.83 46.28 18.37
CA PHE A 19 -37.61 45.98 19.12
C PHE A 19 -37.57 44.53 19.63
N GLU A 20 -38.71 43.95 20.02
CA GLU A 20 -38.82 42.53 20.36
C GLU A 20 -38.53 41.64 19.15
N PHE A 21 -39.07 41.98 17.98
CA PHE A 21 -38.75 41.29 16.73
C PHE A 21 -37.24 41.37 16.44
N ILE A 22 -36.64 42.57 16.51
CA ILE A 22 -35.19 42.74 16.30
C ILE A 22 -34.39 41.91 17.32
N MET A 23 -34.77 41.90 18.59
CA MET A 23 -34.09 41.12 19.63
C MET A 23 -34.09 39.63 19.30
N ILE A 24 -35.27 39.06 19.00
CA ILE A 24 -35.41 37.64 18.67
C ILE A 24 -34.71 37.32 17.35
N PHE A 25 -34.90 38.16 16.33
CA PHE A 25 -34.29 38.00 15.01
C PHE A 25 -32.76 38.02 15.10
N LEU A 26 -32.18 38.97 15.84
CA LEU A 26 -30.74 39.05 16.08
C LEU A 26 -30.26 37.84 16.88
N ALA A 27 -30.98 37.43 17.94
CA ALA A 27 -30.59 36.26 18.73
C ALA A 27 -30.50 34.98 17.88
N VAL A 28 -31.50 34.72 17.03
CA VAL A 28 -31.51 33.55 16.13
C VAL A 28 -30.45 33.68 15.03
N THR A 29 -30.34 34.86 14.42
CA THR A 29 -29.34 35.11 13.35
C THR A 29 -27.92 34.96 13.87
N MET A 30 -27.61 35.52 15.05
CA MET A 30 -26.30 35.40 15.67
C MET A 30 -26.01 33.97 16.12
N GLY A 31 -27.01 33.23 16.61
CA GLY A 31 -26.87 31.80 16.90
C GLY A 31 -26.48 31.00 15.66
N PHE A 32 -27.16 31.24 14.54
CA PHE A 32 -26.83 30.59 13.25
C PHE A 32 -25.44 30.97 12.74
N LEU A 33 -25.07 32.26 12.79
CA LEU A 33 -23.73 32.72 12.40
C LEU A 33 -22.63 32.14 13.30
N ALA A 34 -22.86 32.08 14.61
CA ALA A 34 -21.92 31.51 15.56
C ALA A 34 -21.69 30.01 15.31
N GLU A 35 -22.75 29.26 15.01
CA GLU A 35 -22.66 27.85 14.65
C GLU A 35 -21.88 27.64 13.36
N ASN A 36 -22.19 28.41 12.31
CA ASN A 36 -21.46 28.33 11.03
C ASN A 36 -19.95 28.62 11.19
N ILE A 37 -19.60 29.64 11.98
CA ILE A 37 -18.19 29.97 12.29
C ILE A 37 -17.53 28.84 13.09
N ARG A 38 -18.27 28.22 14.04
CA ARG A 38 -17.76 27.10 14.84
C ARG A 38 -17.49 25.88 13.97
N GLU A 39 -18.44 25.50 13.11
CA GLU A 39 -18.31 24.39 12.16
C GLU A 39 -17.11 24.59 11.25
N MET A 40 -16.99 25.76 10.60
CA MET A 40 -15.86 26.09 9.74
C MET A 40 -14.50 25.97 10.47
N LYS A 41 -14.42 26.36 11.75
CA LYS A 41 -13.18 26.19 12.54
C LYS A 41 -12.88 24.71 12.82
N VAL A 42 -13.89 23.93 13.19
CA VAL A 42 -13.75 22.50 13.46
C VAL A 42 -13.35 21.74 12.18
N ASP A 43 -13.96 22.07 11.05
CA ASP A 43 -13.66 21.48 9.74
C ASP A 43 -12.22 21.76 9.31
N ASN A 44 -11.79 23.02 9.40
CA ASN A 44 -10.40 23.40 9.09
C ASN A 44 -9.38 22.68 9.99
N HIS A 45 -9.68 22.55 11.28
CA HIS A 45 -8.83 21.82 12.22
C HIS A 45 -8.75 20.33 11.88
N THR A 46 -9.89 19.73 11.54
CA THR A 46 -9.99 18.32 11.15
C THR A 46 -9.26 18.06 9.84
N ALA A 47 -9.41 18.93 8.85
CA ALA A 47 -8.68 18.88 7.58
C ALA A 47 -7.16 18.90 7.80
N LYS A 48 -6.66 19.79 8.67
CA LYS A 48 -5.22 19.85 9.01
C LYS A 48 -4.73 18.54 9.62
N LYS A 49 -5.50 17.93 10.52
CA LYS A 49 -5.16 16.63 11.14
C LYS A 49 -5.11 15.49 10.14
N TYR A 50 -6.00 15.48 9.14
CA TYR A 50 -5.94 14.49 8.07
C TYR A 50 -4.69 14.63 7.23
N VAL A 51 -4.35 15.85 6.81
CA VAL A 51 -3.13 16.09 6.02
C VAL A 51 -1.86 15.73 6.81
N GLU A 52 -1.80 16.08 8.09
CA GLU A 52 -0.70 15.71 8.98
C GLU A 52 -0.58 14.18 9.14
N SER A 53 -1.71 13.51 9.35
CA SER A 53 -1.76 12.04 9.45
C SER A 53 -1.29 11.38 8.15
N PHE A 54 -1.72 11.90 7.00
CA PHE A 54 -1.31 11.37 5.70
C PHE A 54 0.18 11.61 5.43
N TYR A 55 0.71 12.77 5.81
CA TYR A 55 2.14 13.08 5.74
C TYR A 55 2.98 12.10 6.55
N GLU A 56 2.57 11.75 7.78
CA GLU A 56 3.27 10.75 8.60
C GLU A 56 3.12 9.32 8.05
N ASP A 57 1.96 8.97 7.49
CA ASP A 57 1.76 7.70 6.78
C ASP A 57 2.74 7.58 5.59
N LEU A 58 2.90 8.65 4.77
CA LEU A 58 3.87 8.69 3.66
C LEU A 58 5.32 8.50 4.12
N LYS A 59 5.73 9.15 5.22
CA LYS A 59 7.08 8.99 5.79
C LYS A 59 7.32 7.55 6.25
N THR A 60 6.34 6.97 6.92
CA THR A 60 6.39 5.58 7.39
C THR A 60 6.53 4.60 6.22
N ASP A 61 5.78 4.84 5.15
CA ASP A 61 5.82 4.00 3.94
C ASP A 61 7.15 4.11 3.21
N THR A 62 7.64 5.33 3.00
CA THR A 62 8.92 5.61 2.33
C THR A 62 10.09 4.97 3.06
N ALA A 63 10.08 4.99 4.41
CA ALA A 63 11.13 4.38 5.24
C ALA A 63 11.18 2.85 5.06
N ARG A 64 10.03 2.20 4.89
CA ARG A 64 9.94 0.74 4.71
C ARG A 64 10.30 0.30 3.30
N MET A 65 10.18 1.15 2.29
CA MET A 65 10.44 0.78 0.89
C MET A 65 11.85 0.24 0.64
N LYS A 66 12.87 0.71 1.39
CA LYS A 66 14.24 0.20 1.24
C LYS A 66 14.31 -1.32 1.38
N TYR A 67 13.56 -1.88 2.31
CA TYR A 67 13.51 -3.32 2.53
C TYR A 67 13.02 -4.09 1.30
N PHE A 68 11.98 -3.58 0.65
CA PHE A 68 11.39 -4.20 -0.53
C PHE A 68 12.29 -4.03 -1.75
N THR A 69 12.89 -2.85 -1.93
CA THR A 69 13.83 -2.61 -3.01
C THR A 69 15.07 -3.48 -2.93
N ASP A 70 15.67 -3.59 -1.74
CA ASP A 70 16.86 -4.43 -1.52
C ASP A 70 16.55 -5.91 -1.77
N TYR A 71 15.34 -6.35 -1.40
CA TYR A 71 14.88 -7.72 -1.64
C TYR A 71 14.69 -8.02 -3.13
N ASP A 72 14.08 -7.10 -3.87
CA ASP A 72 13.94 -7.21 -5.32
C ASP A 72 15.31 -7.17 -6.01
N ASP A 73 16.21 -6.27 -5.60
CA ASP A 73 17.57 -6.17 -6.14
C ASP A 73 18.33 -7.51 -5.98
N THR A 74 18.18 -8.16 -4.82
CA THR A 74 18.71 -9.51 -4.56
C THR A 74 18.14 -10.55 -5.55
N LYS A 75 16.83 -10.51 -5.83
CA LYS A 75 16.22 -11.43 -6.81
C LYS A 75 16.75 -11.19 -8.22
N LEU A 76 16.87 -9.91 -8.61
CA LEU A 76 17.33 -9.53 -9.94
C LEU A 76 18.77 -9.97 -10.18
N GLU A 77 19.64 -9.91 -9.16
CA GLU A 77 21.02 -10.40 -9.25
C GLU A 77 21.07 -11.89 -9.60
N VAL A 78 20.29 -12.73 -8.92
CA VAL A 78 20.21 -14.18 -9.21
C VAL A 78 19.60 -14.43 -10.59
N LEU A 79 18.51 -13.75 -10.92
CA LEU A 79 17.80 -13.90 -12.19
C LEU A 79 18.60 -13.39 -13.39
N ASN A 80 19.55 -12.49 -13.18
CA ASN A 80 20.45 -12.05 -14.25
C ASN A 80 21.40 -13.16 -14.73
N ASN A 81 21.58 -14.22 -13.94
CA ASN A 81 22.44 -15.36 -14.26
C ASN A 81 21.69 -16.55 -14.92
N LEU A 82 20.46 -16.33 -15.41
CA LEU A 82 19.60 -17.39 -15.97
C LEU A 82 20.24 -18.14 -17.14
N GLU A 83 20.89 -17.45 -18.07
CA GLU A 83 21.50 -18.07 -19.25
C GLU A 83 22.63 -19.04 -18.86
N ASN A 84 23.56 -18.59 -18.01
CA ASN A 84 24.64 -19.44 -17.52
C ASN A 84 24.12 -20.65 -16.73
N CYS A 85 23.07 -20.45 -15.93
CA CYS A 85 22.45 -21.55 -15.19
C CYS A 85 21.79 -22.55 -16.17
N PHE A 86 21.06 -22.08 -17.18
CA PHE A 86 20.46 -22.95 -18.20
C PHE A 86 21.52 -23.75 -18.96
N ASP A 87 22.60 -23.11 -19.38
CA ASP A 87 23.72 -23.73 -20.07
C ASP A 87 24.41 -24.82 -19.24
N SER A 88 24.62 -24.54 -17.95
CA SER A 88 25.22 -25.49 -17.01
C SER A 88 24.33 -26.73 -16.82
N VAL A 89 23.05 -26.50 -16.60
CA VAL A 89 22.07 -27.55 -16.31
C VAL A 89 21.76 -28.40 -17.55
N SER A 90 21.64 -27.78 -18.73
CA SER A 90 21.36 -28.47 -20.00
C SER A 90 22.49 -29.43 -20.41
N LYS A 91 23.74 -29.10 -20.07
CA LYS A 91 24.93 -29.95 -20.28
C LYS A 91 25.04 -31.10 -19.26
N LYS A 92 24.00 -31.35 -18.45
CA LYS A 92 23.95 -32.36 -17.37
C LYS A 92 25.08 -32.23 -16.36
N ILE A 93 25.64 -31.03 -16.22
CA ILE A 93 26.59 -30.74 -15.15
C ILE A 93 25.77 -30.80 -13.85
N LYS A 94 26.30 -31.45 -12.82
CA LYS A 94 25.73 -31.52 -11.46
C LYS A 94 25.71 -30.15 -10.76
N SER A 95 25.41 -29.06 -11.47
CA SER A 95 25.30 -27.72 -10.91
C SER A 95 23.87 -27.52 -10.39
N THR A 96 23.55 -28.28 -9.34
CA THR A 96 22.31 -28.20 -8.58
C THR A 96 22.18 -26.86 -7.85
N SER A 97 23.29 -26.14 -7.64
CA SER A 97 23.35 -24.92 -6.84
C SER A 97 22.57 -23.75 -7.44
N CYS A 98 22.71 -23.46 -8.74
CA CYS A 98 22.00 -22.33 -9.35
C CYS A 98 20.49 -22.57 -9.42
N LEU A 99 20.03 -23.80 -9.66
CA LEU A 99 18.61 -24.16 -9.61
C LEU A 99 18.03 -24.02 -8.21
N ILE A 100 18.80 -24.39 -7.19
CA ILE A 100 18.43 -24.21 -5.78
C ILE A 100 18.27 -22.73 -5.44
N GLU A 101 19.18 -21.90 -5.92
CA GLU A 101 19.11 -20.46 -5.73
C GLU A 101 17.88 -19.85 -6.42
N LEU A 102 17.61 -20.25 -7.67
CA LEU A 102 16.40 -19.88 -8.43
C LEU A 102 15.13 -20.33 -7.71
N MET A 103 15.11 -21.54 -7.14
CA MET A 103 13.98 -22.01 -6.31
C MET A 103 13.78 -21.10 -5.09
N LYS A 104 14.85 -20.76 -4.35
CA LYS A 104 14.77 -19.90 -3.15
C LYS A 104 14.21 -18.51 -3.48
N ILE A 105 14.72 -17.86 -4.53
CA ILE A 105 14.25 -16.52 -4.91
C ILE A 105 12.87 -16.51 -5.57
N SER A 106 12.40 -17.66 -6.06
CA SER A 106 11.08 -17.79 -6.70
C SER A 106 10.00 -18.26 -5.73
N ALA A 107 10.36 -18.69 -4.52
CA ALA A 107 9.46 -19.29 -3.53
C ALA A 107 8.35 -18.34 -3.03
N TYR A 108 8.65 -17.07 -2.79
CA TYR A 108 7.66 -16.09 -2.36
C TYR A 108 7.97 -14.67 -2.87
N ASN A 109 6.92 -13.90 -3.10
CA ASN A 109 6.99 -12.48 -3.42
C ASN A 109 6.73 -11.66 -2.16
N ARG A 110 7.39 -10.50 -2.07
CA ARG A 110 7.11 -9.53 -1.01
C ARG A 110 6.23 -8.43 -1.56
N VAL A 111 4.96 -8.47 -1.18
CA VAL A 111 3.99 -7.45 -1.59
C VAL A 111 4.16 -6.21 -0.71
N PHE A 112 4.44 -5.07 -1.33
CA PHE A 112 4.46 -3.77 -0.66
C PHE A 112 3.04 -3.28 -0.39
N LYS A 113 2.79 -2.86 0.86
CA LYS A 113 1.50 -2.31 1.31
C LYS A 113 1.73 -0.98 2.01
N ILE A 114 0.93 0.02 1.65
CA ILE A 114 0.96 1.35 2.26
C ILE A 114 0.22 1.36 3.59
N THR A 115 0.47 2.39 4.40
CA THR A 115 -0.32 2.70 5.59
C THR A 115 -1.63 3.34 5.13
N ASN A 116 -2.72 2.56 5.11
CA ASN A 116 -4.01 2.98 4.54
C ASN A 116 -4.97 3.62 5.55
N ARG A 117 -4.56 3.80 6.82
CA ARG A 117 -5.42 4.33 7.88
C ARG A 117 -6.01 5.69 7.50
N THR A 118 -5.19 6.64 7.08
CA THR A 118 -5.68 8.00 6.79
C THR A 118 -6.52 8.05 5.52
N LEU A 119 -6.15 7.29 4.48
CA LEU A 119 -6.97 7.16 3.26
C LEU A 119 -8.36 6.60 3.57
N ASN A 120 -8.44 5.54 4.37
CA ASN A 120 -9.71 4.96 4.81
C ASN A 120 -10.55 5.97 5.61
N GLN A 121 -9.92 6.76 6.49
CA GLN A 121 -10.64 7.79 7.25
C GLN A 121 -11.15 8.92 6.34
N LEU A 122 -10.33 9.40 5.41
CA LEU A 122 -10.72 10.42 4.43
C LEU A 122 -11.87 9.97 3.54
N SER A 123 -11.85 8.72 3.08
CA SER A 123 -12.90 8.15 2.23
C SER A 123 -14.19 7.91 3.00
N ASN A 124 -14.13 7.13 4.09
CA ASN A 124 -15.32 6.66 4.80
C ASN A 124 -16.03 7.75 5.60
N ALA A 125 -15.31 8.76 6.10
CA ALA A 125 -15.89 9.86 6.86
C ALA A 125 -16.27 11.06 6.00
N GLY A 126 -16.12 10.99 4.67
CA GLY A 126 -16.31 12.13 3.77
C GLY A 126 -15.26 13.25 3.95
N GLY A 127 -14.12 12.93 4.55
CA GLY A 127 -13.06 13.88 4.91
C GLY A 127 -12.43 14.59 3.71
N PHE A 128 -12.48 14.00 2.51
CA PHE A 128 -12.02 14.68 1.29
C PHE A 128 -12.74 16.00 1.01
N LYS A 129 -14.02 16.14 1.42
CA LYS A 129 -14.77 17.40 1.27
C LYS A 129 -14.26 18.52 2.16
N LEU A 130 -13.56 18.19 3.25
CA LEU A 130 -12.99 19.14 4.20
C LEU A 130 -11.64 19.67 3.74
N LEU A 131 -10.95 18.96 2.85
CA LEU A 131 -9.62 19.32 2.37
C LEU A 131 -9.71 20.45 1.33
N LYS A 132 -8.61 21.21 1.18
CA LYS A 132 -8.47 22.07 0.00
C LYS A 132 -8.38 21.18 -1.24
N LYS A 133 -8.94 21.66 -2.34
CA LYS A 133 -9.03 20.92 -3.59
C LYS A 133 -7.68 20.35 -4.03
N GLU A 134 -6.62 21.15 -3.95
CA GLU A 134 -5.28 20.73 -4.39
C GLU A 134 -4.71 19.61 -3.52
N ASP A 135 -5.02 19.61 -2.21
CA ASP A 135 -4.59 18.55 -1.30
C ASP A 135 -5.36 17.26 -1.57
N ALA A 136 -6.69 17.35 -1.72
CA ALA A 136 -7.53 16.21 -2.06
C ALA A 136 -7.11 15.57 -3.40
N ASP A 137 -6.94 16.38 -4.45
CA ASP A 137 -6.55 15.92 -5.78
C ASP A 137 -5.16 15.23 -5.73
N SER A 138 -4.22 15.76 -4.95
CA SER A 138 -2.88 15.19 -4.79
C SER A 138 -2.91 13.83 -4.05
N ILE A 139 -3.74 13.71 -3.01
CA ILE A 139 -3.92 12.46 -2.25
C ILE A 139 -4.61 11.40 -3.11
N LEU A 140 -5.65 11.78 -3.85
CA LEU A 140 -6.39 10.86 -4.74
C LEU A 140 -5.51 10.40 -5.92
N ALA A 141 -4.68 11.28 -6.47
CA ALA A 141 -3.72 10.91 -7.51
C ALA A 141 -2.70 9.87 -7.01
N TYR A 142 -2.21 10.03 -5.78
CA TYR A 142 -1.36 9.02 -5.13
C TYR A 142 -2.09 7.69 -4.93
N GLU A 143 -3.30 7.73 -4.37
CA GLU A 143 -4.11 6.53 -4.12
C GLU A 143 -4.35 5.76 -5.43
N ASN A 144 -4.70 6.46 -6.50
CA ASN A 144 -4.89 5.85 -7.83
C ASN A 144 -3.59 5.19 -8.36
N ASN A 145 -2.45 5.85 -8.21
CA ASN A 145 -1.16 5.28 -8.63
C ASN A 145 -0.82 4.02 -7.80
N PHE A 146 -1.00 4.10 -6.49
CA PHE A 146 -0.80 2.95 -5.61
C PHE A 146 -1.74 1.80 -5.94
N ASN A 147 -3.02 2.07 -6.21
CA ASN A 147 -3.99 1.03 -6.58
C ASN A 147 -3.59 0.32 -7.88
N ALA A 148 -3.09 1.05 -8.88
CA ALA A 148 -2.57 0.44 -10.10
C ALA A 148 -1.31 -0.42 -9.84
N PHE A 149 -0.45 0.00 -8.91
CA PHE A 149 0.68 -0.81 -8.48
C PHE A 149 0.24 -2.06 -7.68
N GLN A 150 -0.75 -1.93 -6.82
CA GLN A 150 -1.32 -3.04 -6.06
C GLN A 150 -2.00 -4.07 -6.97
N ASP A 151 -2.73 -3.62 -7.98
CA ASP A 151 -3.34 -4.49 -8.99
C ASP A 151 -2.27 -5.28 -9.76
N PHE A 152 -1.19 -4.61 -10.18
CA PHE A 152 -0.04 -5.29 -10.78
C PHE A 152 0.60 -6.33 -9.86
N GLN A 153 0.73 -6.02 -8.55
CA GLN A 153 1.25 -6.96 -7.56
C GLN A 153 0.35 -8.20 -7.42
N ALA A 154 -0.98 -8.00 -7.39
CA ALA A 154 -1.96 -9.06 -7.18
C ALA A 154 -2.17 -9.95 -8.40
N THR A 155 -1.99 -9.39 -9.60
CA THR A 155 -2.25 -10.09 -10.86
C THR A 155 -0.94 -10.58 -11.47
N VAL A 156 -0.18 -9.70 -12.10
CA VAL A 156 1.00 -10.05 -12.92
C VAL A 156 2.15 -10.56 -12.06
N PHE A 157 2.45 -9.89 -10.94
CA PHE A 157 3.59 -10.26 -10.09
C PHE A 157 3.39 -11.60 -9.40
N GLN A 158 2.21 -11.81 -8.80
CA GLN A 158 1.89 -13.07 -8.15
C GLN A 158 1.75 -14.23 -9.15
N GLU A 159 1.06 -14.02 -10.28
CA GLU A 159 0.87 -15.06 -11.29
C GLU A 159 2.20 -15.55 -11.89
N ALA A 160 3.15 -14.64 -12.14
CA ALA A 160 4.47 -15.02 -12.64
C ALA A 160 5.21 -15.93 -11.65
N GLN A 161 5.09 -15.68 -10.35
CA GLN A 161 5.63 -16.57 -9.32
C GLN A 161 4.91 -17.91 -9.27
N ASP A 162 3.59 -17.90 -9.30
CA ASP A 162 2.79 -19.11 -9.16
C ASP A 162 3.07 -20.09 -10.31
N LYS A 163 3.26 -19.56 -11.53
CA LYS A 163 3.71 -20.35 -12.70
C LYS A 163 5.07 -21.01 -12.46
N VAL A 164 6.07 -20.24 -12.06
CA VAL A 164 7.43 -20.74 -11.78
C VAL A 164 7.39 -21.84 -10.72
N ARG A 165 6.62 -21.65 -9.64
CA ARG A 165 6.46 -22.65 -8.57
C ARG A 165 5.77 -23.91 -9.07
N ALA A 166 4.64 -23.78 -9.77
CA ALA A 166 3.89 -24.91 -10.29
C ALA A 166 4.71 -25.75 -11.28
N THR A 167 5.49 -25.11 -12.14
CA THR A 167 6.39 -25.82 -13.06
C THR A 167 7.59 -26.42 -12.33
N PHE A 168 8.15 -25.75 -11.33
CA PHE A 168 9.21 -26.32 -10.50
C PHE A 168 8.75 -27.60 -9.79
N ASP A 169 7.54 -27.61 -9.21
CA ASP A 169 6.97 -28.78 -8.53
C ASP A 169 6.81 -30.00 -9.46
N GLN A 170 6.58 -29.78 -10.75
CA GLN A 170 6.52 -30.84 -11.76
C GLN A 170 7.91 -31.28 -12.23
N LEU A 171 8.88 -30.37 -12.20
CA LEU A 171 10.24 -30.58 -12.69
C LEU A 171 11.12 -31.33 -11.66
N VAL A 172 10.89 -31.05 -10.37
CA VAL A 172 11.78 -31.44 -9.28
C VAL A 172 11.67 -32.92 -8.93
N ASN A 173 12.82 -33.54 -8.68
CA ASN A 173 12.89 -34.91 -8.19
C ASN A 173 12.45 -35.02 -6.73
N PHE A 174 11.51 -35.94 -6.43
CA PHE A 174 11.02 -36.11 -5.06
C PHE A 174 12.14 -36.39 -4.04
N SER A 175 13.09 -37.27 -4.35
CA SER A 175 14.22 -37.56 -3.47
C SER A 175 15.12 -36.35 -3.27
N ALA A 176 15.31 -35.52 -4.29
CA ALA A 176 16.05 -34.26 -4.16
C ALA A 176 15.26 -33.23 -3.34
N ASN A 177 13.96 -33.09 -3.58
CA ASN A 177 13.07 -32.17 -2.86
C ASN A 177 12.97 -32.54 -1.37
N ALA A 178 12.87 -33.84 -1.05
CA ALA A 178 12.84 -34.34 0.33
C ALA A 178 14.13 -33.99 1.10
N GLN A 179 15.29 -33.92 0.42
CA GLN A 179 16.56 -33.50 1.02
C GLN A 179 16.60 -32.00 1.34
N MET A 180 15.83 -31.19 0.59
CA MET A 180 15.71 -29.74 0.81
C MET A 180 14.78 -29.38 1.97
N PHE A 181 13.87 -30.28 2.34
CA PHE A 181 12.93 -30.03 3.43
C PHE A 181 13.54 -30.38 4.79
N LYS A 182 13.99 -29.36 5.53
CA LYS A 182 14.49 -29.48 6.91
C LYS A 182 13.66 -28.59 7.85
N PRO A 183 12.54 -29.08 8.39
CA PRO A 183 11.71 -28.27 9.27
C PRO A 183 12.49 -27.95 10.55
N ASN A 184 12.71 -26.67 10.81
CA ASN A 184 13.25 -26.17 12.06
C ASN A 184 12.12 -25.48 12.81
N GLY A 185 11.75 -25.97 13.99
CA GLY A 185 10.53 -25.62 14.72
C GLY A 185 10.36 -24.14 15.11
N ASN A 186 11.30 -23.27 14.75
CA ASN A 186 11.35 -21.85 15.14
C ASN A 186 11.48 -20.87 13.94
N ARG A 187 11.45 -21.30 12.67
CA ARG A 187 11.52 -20.40 11.50
C ARG A 187 10.51 -20.76 10.42
N ASP A 188 9.79 -19.75 9.91
CA ASP A 188 8.96 -19.85 8.69
C ASP A 188 9.79 -20.12 7.42
N ASN A 189 11.12 -20.00 7.52
CA ASN A 189 12.07 -20.26 6.43
C ASN A 189 12.72 -21.63 6.64
N VAL A 190 12.43 -22.56 5.73
CA VAL A 190 13.19 -23.81 5.61
C VAL A 190 14.57 -23.47 5.04
N GLU A 191 15.59 -23.49 5.88
CA GLU A 191 16.99 -23.34 5.47
C GLU A 191 17.52 -24.68 4.98
N PHE A 192 17.94 -24.73 3.72
CA PHE A 192 18.66 -25.86 3.16
C PHE A 192 19.79 -25.36 2.25
N GLU A 193 20.91 -26.06 2.23
CA GLU A 193 22.08 -25.70 1.44
C GLU A 193 22.15 -26.53 0.17
N SER A 194 22.82 -26.01 -0.87
CA SER A 194 22.98 -26.76 -2.11
C SER A 194 23.76 -28.07 -1.94
N ILE A 195 24.63 -28.12 -0.91
CA ILE A 195 25.42 -29.31 -0.56
C ILE A 195 24.57 -30.45 0.02
N ASP A 196 23.35 -30.16 0.48
CA ASP A 196 22.44 -31.17 1.03
C ASP A 196 21.83 -32.07 -0.05
N VAL A 197 21.85 -31.63 -1.32
CA VAL A 197 21.15 -32.29 -2.42
C VAL A 197 22.12 -33.18 -3.19
N THR A 198 22.06 -34.47 -2.88
CA THR A 198 22.98 -35.50 -3.42
C THR A 198 22.42 -36.21 -4.65
N THR A 199 21.12 -36.08 -4.90
CA THR A 199 20.41 -36.65 -6.05
C THR A 199 20.24 -35.61 -7.15
N PRO A 200 20.26 -35.97 -8.45
CA PRO A 200 19.93 -35.03 -9.52
C PRO A 200 18.56 -34.37 -9.31
N LEU A 201 18.51 -33.05 -9.47
CA LEU A 201 17.30 -32.28 -9.21
C LEU A 201 16.19 -32.48 -10.26
N LEU A 202 16.55 -32.88 -11.49
CA LEU A 202 15.69 -32.81 -12.67
C LEU A 202 15.40 -34.18 -13.27
N TYR A 203 14.25 -34.29 -13.94
CA TYR A 203 13.85 -35.49 -14.69
C TYR A 203 13.52 -35.27 -16.18
N ASP A 204 13.16 -34.06 -16.64
CA ASP A 204 12.68 -33.80 -18.01
C ASP A 204 13.27 -32.50 -18.63
N THR A 205 13.88 -32.60 -19.81
CA THR A 205 14.47 -31.47 -20.56
C THR A 205 13.44 -30.53 -21.17
N THR A 206 12.24 -31.02 -21.52
CA THR A 206 11.15 -30.18 -22.04
C THR A 206 10.59 -29.30 -20.94
N MET A 207 10.34 -29.89 -19.77
CA MET A 207 9.90 -29.17 -18.59
C MET A 207 10.96 -28.17 -18.10
N LEU A 208 12.25 -28.51 -18.24
CA LEU A 208 13.36 -27.59 -17.95
C LEU A 208 13.30 -26.33 -18.82
N ASN A 209 13.11 -26.46 -20.13
CA ASN A 209 12.98 -25.31 -21.02
C ASN A 209 11.78 -24.43 -20.63
N LYS A 210 10.62 -25.05 -20.38
CA LYS A 210 9.44 -24.34 -19.89
C LYS A 210 9.73 -23.56 -18.61
N TYR A 211 10.37 -24.19 -17.62
CA TYR A 211 10.74 -23.55 -16.36
C TYR A 211 11.60 -22.30 -16.56
N PHE A 212 12.63 -22.37 -17.42
CA PHE A 212 13.49 -21.22 -17.70
C PHE A 212 12.78 -20.11 -18.49
N ASN A 213 11.82 -20.43 -19.36
CA ASN A 213 10.98 -19.41 -20.01
C ASN A 213 10.09 -18.67 -18.99
N GLU A 214 9.51 -19.40 -18.04
CA GLU A 214 8.71 -18.80 -16.96
C GLU A 214 9.57 -17.98 -16.01
N LEU A 215 10.79 -18.43 -15.69
CA LEU A 215 11.78 -17.64 -14.93
C LEU A 215 12.19 -16.36 -15.66
N LEU A 216 12.32 -16.39 -16.99
CA LEU A 216 12.63 -15.20 -17.78
C LEU A 216 11.47 -14.19 -17.75
N LEU A 217 10.22 -14.68 -17.81
CA LEU A 217 9.04 -13.82 -17.58
C LEU A 217 9.07 -13.25 -16.15
N TYR A 218 9.29 -14.09 -15.15
CA TYR A 218 9.39 -13.69 -13.75
C TYR A 218 10.49 -12.65 -13.54
N TYR A 219 11.65 -12.76 -14.21
CA TYR A 219 12.70 -11.74 -14.20
C TYR A 219 12.20 -10.39 -14.69
N ARG A 220 11.55 -10.34 -15.85
CA ARG A 220 10.96 -9.09 -16.40
C ARG A 220 9.93 -8.49 -15.45
N VAL A 221 9.11 -9.33 -14.82
CA VAL A 221 8.08 -8.86 -13.89
C VAL A 221 8.68 -8.33 -12.59
N ASN A 222 9.72 -8.98 -12.03
CA ASN A 222 10.45 -8.45 -10.88
C ASN A 222 11.16 -7.14 -11.22
N TYR A 223 11.73 -7.01 -12.42
CA TYR A 223 12.34 -5.77 -12.89
C TYR A 223 11.32 -4.63 -12.92
N ASN A 224 10.13 -4.90 -13.46
CA ASN A 224 9.02 -3.94 -13.48
C ASN A 224 8.50 -3.61 -12.08
N HIS A 225 8.40 -4.60 -11.18
CA HIS A 225 8.02 -4.39 -9.79
C HIS A 225 9.00 -3.43 -9.10
N ARG A 226 10.30 -3.68 -9.24
CA ARG A 226 11.37 -2.86 -8.68
C ARG A 226 11.35 -1.42 -9.20
N ALA A 227 11.12 -1.25 -10.50
CA ALA A 227 11.04 0.06 -11.15
C ALA A 227 9.80 0.85 -10.67
N ARG A 228 8.62 0.21 -10.68
CA ARG A 228 7.37 0.83 -10.19
C ARG A 228 7.46 1.20 -8.71
N LEU A 229 8.13 0.39 -7.90
CA LEU A 229 8.35 0.70 -6.49
C LEU A 229 9.26 1.95 -6.32
N SER A 230 10.29 2.12 -7.15
CA SER A 230 11.08 3.37 -7.18
C SER A 230 10.25 4.58 -7.60
N GLU A 231 9.44 4.45 -8.65
CA GLU A 231 8.57 5.54 -9.11
C GLU A 231 7.56 5.97 -8.04
N LEU A 232 6.96 5.00 -7.35
CA LEU A 232 6.06 5.25 -6.22
C LEU A 232 6.81 5.96 -5.07
N LYS A 233 8.03 5.54 -4.76
CA LYS A 233 8.88 6.19 -3.75
C LYS A 233 9.16 7.65 -4.08
N GLU A 234 9.54 7.93 -5.32
CA GLU A 234 9.76 9.31 -5.78
C GLU A 234 8.50 10.15 -5.69
N TYR A 235 7.35 9.57 -6.02
CA TYR A 235 6.05 10.23 -5.87
C TYR A 235 5.75 10.55 -4.41
N GLN A 236 5.97 9.61 -3.48
CA GLN A 236 5.81 9.83 -2.04
C GLN A 236 6.73 10.94 -1.54
N ILE A 237 8.01 10.96 -1.96
CA ILE A 237 8.97 12.02 -1.58
C ILE A 237 8.49 13.40 -2.07
N ARG A 238 7.97 13.49 -3.30
CA ARG A 238 7.40 14.74 -3.82
C ARG A 238 6.20 15.20 -2.99
N LEU A 239 5.30 14.30 -2.61
CA LEU A 239 4.16 14.63 -1.75
C LEU A 239 4.58 15.04 -0.34
N ILE A 240 5.55 14.34 0.26
CA ILE A 240 6.13 14.71 1.55
C ILE A 240 6.64 16.15 1.49
N ASN A 241 7.42 16.50 0.46
CA ASN A 241 7.93 17.85 0.28
C ASN A 241 6.81 18.88 0.05
N TYR A 242 5.79 18.52 -0.74
CA TYR A 242 4.61 19.37 -0.97
C TYR A 242 3.90 19.73 0.34
N PHE A 243 3.55 18.73 1.15
CA PHE A 243 2.85 18.95 2.43
C PHE A 243 3.75 19.63 3.45
N LYS A 244 5.03 19.23 3.52
CA LYS A 244 6.02 19.88 4.40
C LYS A 244 6.11 21.38 4.14
N ASN A 245 6.23 21.78 2.89
CA ASN A 245 6.34 23.19 2.51
C ASN A 245 5.03 23.96 2.71
N LYS A 246 3.88 23.36 2.36
CA LYS A 246 2.56 24.01 2.43
C LYS A 246 2.06 24.19 3.87
N TYR A 247 2.41 23.27 4.78
CA TYR A 247 1.91 23.24 6.16
C TYR A 247 2.97 23.50 7.23
N HIS A 248 4.23 23.71 6.82
CA HIS A 248 5.37 23.94 7.71
C HIS A 248 5.60 22.80 8.71
N TYR A 249 5.46 21.55 8.25
CA TYR A 249 5.79 20.38 9.06
C TYR A 249 7.31 20.25 9.23
N ASN A 250 7.73 19.62 10.33
CA ASN A 250 9.14 19.36 10.62
C ASN A 250 9.64 18.11 9.87
#